data_AF-A0AA91HGV9-F1
#
_entry.id   AF-A0AA91HGV9-F1
#
_cell.length_a   1.000
_cell.length_b   1.000
_cell.length_c   1.000
_cell.angle_alpha   90.00
_cell.angle_beta   90.00
_cell.angle_gamma   90.00
#
_symmetry.space_group_name_H-M   'P 1'
#
loop_
_entity.id
_entity.type
_entity.pdbx_description
1 polymer ?
#
loop_
_entity_poly.entity_id
_entity_poly.type
_entity_poly.pdbx_seq_one_letter_code
_entity_poly.pdbx_strand_id
1 'polypeptide(L)'
;MDLEAKKLDDMNQEDISLCDQLRDALLSWGENIYLPLIKENQRLRFQNKRLYQKNKSLSERLARLDGEIVLKESNKKQYALYNTKTDEILMVGNVQQCASYLGITTDNFKWRLTPTGRRRAKRITIIDADEIDRLEEKEE
;
A
#
# COMPACT_ATOMS: atom_id res chain seq x y z
N MET A 1 -46.01 61.19 41.05
CA MET A 1 -44.95 61.21 40.03
C MET A 1 -43.76 60.32 40.40
N ASP A 2 -43.46 60.09 41.68
CA ASP A 2 -42.25 59.34 42.07
C ASP A 2 -42.31 57.81 41.90
N LEU A 3 -43.51 57.20 41.83
CA LEU A 3 -43.65 55.73 41.76
C LEU A 3 -43.33 55.17 40.36
N GLU A 4 -43.63 55.93 39.30
CA GLU A 4 -43.35 55.53 37.92
C GLU A 4 -41.89 55.74 37.56
N ALA A 5 -41.28 56.84 38.02
CA ALA A 5 -39.84 57.09 37.84
C ALA A 5 -38.99 56.02 38.52
N LYS A 6 -39.37 55.58 39.72
CA LYS A 6 -38.65 54.52 40.45
C LYS A 6 -38.76 53.15 39.77
N LYS A 7 -39.94 52.78 39.27
CA LYS A 7 -40.13 51.53 38.51
C LYS A 7 -39.30 51.49 37.23
N LEU A 8 -39.17 52.63 36.55
CA LEU A 8 -38.37 52.74 35.34
C LEU A 8 -36.86 52.60 35.65
N ASP A 9 -36.41 53.15 36.77
CA ASP A 9 -35.02 53.06 37.23
C ASP A 9 -34.65 51.63 37.67
N ASP A 10 -35.56 50.96 38.40
CA ASP A 10 -35.40 49.56 38.83
C ASP A 10 -35.36 48.61 37.62
N MET A 11 -36.25 48.81 36.62
CA MET A 11 -36.22 48.05 35.35
C MET A 11 -34.92 48.26 34.58
N ASN A 12 -34.45 49.50 34.47
CA ASN A 12 -33.19 49.79 33.78
C ASN A 12 -31.98 49.16 34.50
N GLN A 13 -32.01 49.06 35.83
CA GLN A 13 -30.96 48.38 36.61
C GLN A 13 -31.00 46.85 36.44
N GLU A 14 -32.19 46.24 36.34
CA GLU A 14 -32.32 44.82 36.00
C GLU A 14 -31.79 44.52 34.58
N ASP A 15 -32.12 45.37 33.59
CA ASP A 15 -31.64 45.22 32.22
C ASP A 15 -30.10 45.37 32.10
N ILE A 16 -29.52 46.32 32.83
CA ILE A 16 -28.06 46.48 32.93
C ILE A 16 -27.43 45.24 33.58
N SER A 17 -28.02 44.71 34.66
CA SER A 17 -27.53 43.51 35.34
C SER A 17 -27.57 42.27 34.45
N LEU A 18 -28.63 42.10 33.65
CA LEU A 18 -28.74 41.00 32.70
C LEU A 18 -27.69 41.10 31.59
N CYS A 19 -27.42 42.32 31.10
CA CYS A 19 -26.40 42.57 30.09
C CYS A 19 -24.99 42.24 30.61
N ASP A 20 -24.69 42.57 31.87
CA ASP A 20 -23.40 42.22 32.49
C ASP A 20 -23.26 40.70 32.66
N GLN A 21 -24.30 40.00 33.09
CA GLN A 21 -24.29 38.53 33.18
C GLN A 21 -24.07 37.86 31.82
N LEU A 22 -24.73 38.36 30.76
CA LEU A 22 -24.54 37.90 29.39
C LEU A 22 -23.11 38.15 28.90
N ARG A 23 -22.56 39.32 29.22
CA ARG A 23 -21.18 39.68 28.87
C ARG A 23 -20.19 38.72 29.50
N ASP A 24 -20.33 38.45 30.79
CA ASP A 24 -19.45 37.54 31.53
C ASP A 24 -19.58 36.10 31.02
N ALA A 25 -20.80 35.64 30.72
CA ALA A 25 -21.03 34.33 30.13
C ALA A 25 -20.37 34.19 28.75
N LEU A 26 -20.45 35.21 27.90
CA LEU A 26 -19.83 35.22 26.57
C LEU A 26 -18.30 35.25 26.66
N LEU A 27 -17.74 36.05 27.57
CA LEU A 27 -16.29 36.10 27.80
C LEU A 27 -15.78 34.75 28.30
N SER A 28 -16.45 34.18 29.30
CA SER A 28 -16.11 32.85 29.85
C SER A 28 -16.21 31.75 28.78
N TRP A 29 -17.25 31.78 27.95
CA TRP A 29 -17.38 30.83 26.83
C TRP A 29 -16.26 30.99 25.80
N GLY A 30 -15.93 32.23 25.44
CA GLY A 30 -14.84 32.54 24.52
C GLY A 30 -13.50 32.02 25.02
N GLU A 31 -13.18 32.27 26.29
CA GLU A 31 -11.91 31.90 26.90
C GLU A 31 -11.80 30.40 27.19
N ASN A 32 -12.83 29.81 27.76
CA ASN A 32 -12.77 28.44 28.27
C ASN A 32 -13.12 27.38 27.22
N ILE A 33 -13.86 27.75 26.16
CA ILE A 33 -14.35 26.79 25.17
C ILE A 33 -13.80 27.11 23.79
N TYR A 34 -14.08 28.31 23.28
CA TYR A 34 -13.78 28.64 21.88
C TYR A 34 -12.28 28.72 21.58
N LEU A 35 -11.50 29.45 22.39
CA LEU A 35 -10.07 29.60 22.19
C LEU A 35 -9.29 28.28 22.28
N PRO A 36 -9.53 27.40 23.28
CA PRO A 36 -8.92 26.07 23.32
C PRO A 36 -9.30 25.21 22.11
N LEU A 37 -10.56 25.25 21.68
CA LEU A 37 -11.03 24.49 20.52
C LEU A 37 -10.32 24.90 19.23
N ILE A 38 -10.11 26.21 19.02
CA ILE A 38 -9.34 26.71 17.87
C ILE A 38 -7.90 26.19 17.91
N LYS A 39 -7.24 26.27 19.07
CA LYS A 39 -5.84 25.79 19.22
C LYS A 39 -5.74 24.30 18.92
N GLU A 40 -6.67 23.50 19.44
CA GLU A 40 -6.69 22.07 19.17
C GLU A 40 -7.02 21.76 17.70
N ASN A 41 -7.94 22.50 17.07
CA ASN A 41 -8.22 22.33 15.64
C ASN A 41 -6.98 22.62 14.77
N GLN A 42 -6.22 23.67 15.09
CA GLN A 42 -4.97 23.98 14.42
C GLN A 42 -3.94 22.85 14.59
N ARG A 43 -3.78 22.34 15.82
CA ARG A 43 -2.89 21.20 16.11
C ARG A 43 -3.28 19.96 15.30
N LEU A 44 -4.57 19.62 15.26
CA LEU A 44 -5.09 18.48 14.51
C LEU A 44 -4.86 18.65 13.00
N ARG A 45 -5.02 19.85 12.44
CA ARG A 45 -4.72 20.13 11.03
C ARG A 45 -3.24 19.85 10.71
N PHE A 46 -2.32 20.28 11.57
CA PHE A 46 -0.89 19.99 11.39
C PHE A 46 -0.58 18.50 11.49
N GLN A 47 -1.19 17.79 12.45
CA GLN A 47 -1.03 16.34 12.59
C GLN A 47 -1.55 15.59 11.37
N ASN A 48 -2.74 15.94 10.87
CA ASN A 48 -3.32 15.35 9.67
C ASN A 48 -2.44 15.55 8.44
N LYS A 49 -1.88 16.76 8.26
CA LYS A 49 -0.95 17.04 7.14
C LYS A 49 0.28 16.14 7.20
N ARG A 50 0.86 15.92 8.38
CA ARG A 50 2.01 15.01 8.57
C ARG A 50 1.64 13.56 8.29
N LEU A 51 0.47 13.11 8.75
CA LEU A 51 -0.02 11.76 8.49
C LEU A 51 -0.27 11.52 7.01
N TYR A 52 -0.87 12.49 6.31
CA TYR A 52 -1.07 12.42 4.87
C TYR A 52 0.25 12.26 4.09
N GLN A 53 1.28 13.04 4.46
CA GLN A 53 2.62 12.90 3.84
C GLN A 53 3.25 11.53 4.11
N LYS A 54 3.13 11.00 5.34
CA LYS A 54 3.60 9.66 5.67
C LYS A 54 2.87 8.59 4.87
N ASN A 55 1.54 8.67 4.78
CA ASN A 55 0.75 7.73 3.99
C ASN A 55 1.13 7.78 2.52
N LYS A 56 1.27 8.97 1.93
CA LYS A 56 1.72 9.12 0.55
C LYS A 56 3.08 8.42 0.32
N SER A 57 4.05 8.65 1.21
CA SER A 57 5.36 7.99 1.12
C SER A 57 5.27 6.46 1.26
N LEU A 58 4.42 5.95 2.16
CA LEU A 58 4.20 4.52 2.32
C LEU A 58 3.52 3.90 1.10
N SER A 59 2.49 4.54 0.54
CA SER A 59 1.82 4.10 -0.68
C SER A 59 2.79 4.06 -1.87
N GLU A 60 3.64 5.06 -2.04
CA GLU A 60 4.67 5.07 -3.09
C GLU A 60 5.72 3.96 -2.90
N ARG A 61 6.08 3.64 -1.65
CA ARG A 61 6.98 2.52 -1.34
C ARG A 61 6.34 1.17 -1.59
N LEU A 62 5.06 1.01 -1.25
CA LEU A 62 4.29 -0.20 -1.53
C LEU A 62 4.18 -0.43 -3.03
N ALA A 63 3.81 0.60 -3.81
CA ALA A 63 3.74 0.48 -5.27
C ALA A 63 5.08 0.07 -5.91
N ARG A 64 6.21 0.58 -5.38
CA ARG A 64 7.55 0.15 -5.81
C ARG A 64 7.85 -1.28 -5.43
N LEU A 65 7.51 -1.69 -4.21
CA LEU A 65 7.69 -3.07 -3.76
C LEU A 65 6.79 -4.04 -4.53
N ASP A 66 5.55 -3.68 -4.82
CA ASP A 66 4.64 -4.48 -5.65
C ASP A 66 5.20 -4.59 -7.08
N GLY A 67 5.70 -3.50 -7.66
CA GLY A 67 6.42 -3.54 -8.94
C GLY A 67 7.67 -4.41 -8.88
N GLU A 68 8.45 -4.34 -7.79
CA GLU A 68 9.65 -5.16 -7.59
C GLU A 68 9.30 -6.63 -7.35
N ILE A 69 8.19 -6.94 -6.68
CA ILE A 69 7.66 -8.29 -6.49
C ILE A 69 7.21 -8.86 -7.83
N VAL A 70 6.43 -8.10 -8.60
CA VAL A 70 6.00 -8.50 -9.95
C VAL A 70 7.21 -8.73 -10.85
N LEU A 71 8.22 -7.85 -10.82
CA LEU A 71 9.47 -8.04 -11.56
C LEU A 71 10.31 -9.22 -11.05
N LYS A 72 10.34 -9.49 -9.75
CA LYS A 72 11.03 -10.68 -9.18
C LYS A 72 10.28 -11.97 -9.51
N GLU A 73 8.96 -11.94 -9.58
CA GLU A 73 8.14 -13.08 -9.99
C GLU A 73 8.22 -13.33 -11.49
N SER A 74 8.27 -12.28 -12.31
CA SER A 74 8.53 -12.40 -13.76
C SER A 74 9.98 -12.78 -14.08
N ASN A 75 10.96 -12.36 -13.25
CA ASN A 75 12.37 -12.77 -13.37
C ASN A 75 12.67 -14.16 -12.79
N LYS A 76 11.67 -14.91 -12.30
CA LYS A 76 11.87 -16.33 -11.99
C LYS A 76 12.00 -17.05 -13.34
N LYS A 77 13.25 -17.40 -13.69
CA LYS A 77 13.58 -18.20 -14.87
C LYS A 77 12.54 -19.27 -15.13
N GLN A 78 11.94 -19.21 -16.31
CA GLN A 78 11.01 -20.22 -16.78
C GLN A 78 11.78 -21.29 -17.55
N TYR A 79 11.32 -22.52 -17.46
CA TYR A 79 11.90 -23.67 -18.12
C TYR A 79 10.83 -24.37 -18.93
N ALA A 80 11.19 -24.76 -20.15
CA ALA A 80 10.39 -25.62 -20.99
C ALA A 80 10.83 -27.08 -20.83
N LEU A 81 9.87 -27.97 -20.60
CA LEU A 81 10.05 -29.42 -20.65
C LEU A 81 9.76 -29.90 -22.06
N TYR A 82 10.75 -30.48 -22.70
CA TYR A 82 10.68 -30.88 -24.09
C TYR A 82 10.88 -32.39 -24.25
N ASN A 83 9.99 -33.06 -24.96
CA ASN A 83 10.08 -34.49 -25.22
C ASN A 83 10.87 -34.76 -26.50
N THR A 84 12.09 -35.28 -26.36
CA THR A 84 12.99 -35.53 -27.50
C THR A 84 12.52 -36.63 -28.45
N LYS A 85 11.51 -37.42 -28.06
CA LYS A 85 10.95 -38.47 -28.92
C LYS A 85 9.78 -37.98 -29.76
N THR A 86 8.97 -37.06 -29.24
CA THR A 86 7.76 -36.58 -29.92
C THR A 86 7.92 -35.16 -30.46
N ASP A 87 9.03 -34.50 -30.16
CA ASP A 87 9.32 -33.12 -30.58
C ASP A 87 8.37 -32.07 -29.96
N GLU A 88 7.74 -32.39 -28.83
CA GLU A 88 6.69 -31.56 -28.23
C GLU A 88 7.14 -30.90 -26.93
N ILE A 89 6.68 -29.66 -26.72
CA ILE A 89 6.74 -28.99 -25.43
C ILE A 89 5.64 -29.56 -24.53
N LEU A 90 6.05 -30.19 -23.44
CA LEU A 90 5.15 -30.80 -22.45
C LEU A 90 4.61 -29.77 -21.44
N MET A 91 5.44 -28.80 -21.05
CA MET A 91 5.12 -27.80 -20.03
C MET A 91 6.13 -26.65 -20.02
N VAL A 92 5.67 -25.43 -19.75
CA VAL A 92 6.51 -24.28 -19.40
C VAL A 92 6.18 -23.82 -17.98
N GLY A 93 7.20 -23.54 -17.16
CA GLY A 93 6.99 -23.05 -15.80
C GLY A 93 8.28 -22.86 -15.02
N ASN A 94 8.16 -22.50 -13.74
CA ASN A 94 9.32 -22.38 -12.85
C ASN A 94 9.82 -23.76 -12.36
N VAL A 95 10.98 -23.78 -11.69
CA VAL A 95 11.61 -25.00 -11.15
C VAL A 95 10.63 -25.88 -10.34
N GLN A 96 9.80 -25.28 -9.48
CA GLN A 96 8.85 -26.02 -8.66
C GLN A 96 7.77 -26.70 -9.49
N GLN A 97 7.20 -25.97 -10.45
CA GLN A 97 6.15 -26.47 -11.33
C GLN A 97 6.66 -27.62 -12.21
N CYS A 98 7.83 -27.43 -12.84
CA CYS A 98 8.43 -28.46 -13.70
C CYS A 98 8.92 -29.68 -12.91
N ALA A 99 9.47 -29.50 -11.71
CA ALA A 99 9.87 -30.61 -10.83
C ALA A 99 8.66 -31.45 -10.40
N SER A 100 7.54 -30.79 -10.08
CA SER A 100 6.28 -31.44 -9.71
C SER A 100 5.70 -32.25 -10.88
N TYR A 101 5.69 -31.69 -12.10
CA TYR A 101 5.24 -32.41 -13.30
C TYR A 101 6.07 -33.67 -13.57
N LEU A 102 7.38 -33.59 -13.38
CA LEU A 102 8.30 -34.73 -13.57
C LEU A 102 8.28 -35.73 -12.41
N GLY A 103 7.57 -35.46 -11.31
CA GLY A 103 7.58 -36.29 -10.11
C GLY A 103 8.96 -36.38 -9.44
N ILE A 104 9.77 -35.31 -9.49
CA ILE A 104 11.11 -35.26 -8.91
C ILE A 104 11.25 -34.11 -7.91
N THR A 105 12.29 -34.16 -7.07
CA THR A 105 12.61 -33.05 -6.17
C THR A 105 13.20 -31.86 -6.96
N THR A 106 13.04 -30.65 -6.41
CA THR A 106 13.59 -29.42 -6.98
C THR A 106 15.11 -29.44 -7.07
N ASP A 107 15.79 -30.14 -6.16
CA ASP A 107 17.25 -30.28 -6.20
C ASP A 107 17.70 -31.21 -7.32
N ASN A 108 16.97 -32.30 -7.57
CA ASN A 108 17.20 -33.15 -8.73
C ASN A 108 16.95 -32.36 -10.02
N PHE A 109 15.89 -31.55 -10.08
CA PHE A 109 15.63 -30.66 -11.21
C PHE A 109 16.80 -29.71 -11.47
N LYS A 110 17.29 -28.98 -10.45
CA LYS A 110 18.45 -28.10 -10.55
C LYS A 110 19.71 -28.84 -10.98
N TRP A 111 19.94 -30.05 -10.45
CA TRP A 111 21.05 -30.89 -10.87
C TRP A 111 20.98 -31.22 -12.37
N ARG A 112 19.78 -31.47 -12.92
CA ARG A 112 19.60 -31.72 -14.36
C ARG A 112 19.90 -30.51 -15.24
N LEU A 113 19.83 -29.29 -14.71
CA LEU A 113 20.19 -28.06 -15.43
C LEU A 113 21.71 -27.87 -15.55
N THR A 114 22.52 -28.51 -14.69
CA THR A 114 23.98 -28.42 -14.74
C THR A 114 24.56 -29.06 -16.01
N PRO A 115 25.75 -28.67 -16.48
CA PRO A 115 26.38 -29.26 -17.67
C PRO A 115 26.49 -30.79 -17.60
N THR A 116 26.85 -31.32 -16.42
CA THR A 116 26.95 -32.76 -16.17
C THR A 116 25.59 -33.44 -16.23
N GLY A 117 24.56 -32.79 -15.68
CA GLY A 117 23.18 -33.27 -15.71
C GLY A 117 22.58 -33.28 -17.12
N ARG A 118 22.86 -32.24 -17.93
CA ARG A 118 22.39 -32.10 -19.31
C ARG A 118 22.98 -33.17 -20.25
N ARG A 119 24.25 -33.56 -20.05
CA ARG A 119 24.93 -34.58 -20.88
C ARG A 119 24.34 -35.99 -20.77
N ARG A 120 23.59 -36.31 -19.71
CA ARG A 120 22.95 -37.63 -19.60
C ARG A 120 21.75 -37.70 -20.55
N ALA A 121 21.74 -38.71 -21.41
CA ALA A 121 20.62 -39.02 -22.28
C ALA A 121 19.34 -39.22 -21.44
N LYS A 122 18.31 -38.43 -21.75
CA LYS A 122 17.00 -38.47 -21.11
C LYS A 122 15.92 -38.34 -22.17
N ARG A 123 14.74 -38.88 -21.84
CA ARG A 123 13.54 -38.73 -22.67
C ARG A 123 13.00 -37.29 -22.67
N ILE A 124 13.24 -36.54 -21.59
CA ILE A 124 12.78 -35.15 -21.44
C ILE A 124 14.00 -34.25 -21.21
N THR A 125 14.14 -33.27 -22.09
CA THR A 125 15.13 -32.19 -22.03
C THR A 125 14.51 -30.98 -21.33
N ILE A 126 15.33 -30.25 -20.56
CA ILE A 126 14.92 -29.02 -19.89
C ILE A 126 15.67 -27.88 -20.54
N ILE A 127 14.94 -26.94 -21.12
CA ILE A 127 15.48 -25.78 -21.84
C ILE A 127 15.08 -24.52 -21.07
N ASP A 128 15.95 -23.52 -21.02
CA ASP A 128 15.60 -22.21 -20.47
C ASP A 128 14.64 -21.54 -21.47
N ALA A 129 13.48 -21.05 -21.01
CA ALA A 129 12.47 -20.50 -21.92
C ALA A 129 13.03 -19.30 -22.71
N ASP A 130 13.84 -18.46 -22.05
CA ASP A 130 14.55 -17.33 -22.67
C ASP A 130 15.63 -17.77 -23.68
N GLU A 131 16.02 -19.06 -23.71
CA GLU A 131 16.93 -19.64 -24.70
C GLU A 131 16.16 -20.09 -25.95
N ILE A 132 14.87 -20.41 -25.83
CA ILE A 132 13.98 -20.74 -26.96
C ILE A 132 13.68 -19.48 -27.77
N ASP A 133 13.24 -18.40 -27.11
CA ASP A 133 12.93 -17.14 -27.79
C ASP A 133 14.12 -16.61 -28.61
N ARG A 134 15.35 -16.79 -28.10
CA ARG A 134 16.60 -16.39 -28.77
C ARG A 134 17.02 -17.29 -29.93
N LEU A 135 16.50 -18.51 -30.01
CA LEU A 135 16.75 -19.42 -31.12
C LEU A 135 15.75 -19.16 -32.26
N GLU A 136 14.49 -18.87 -31.93
CA GLU A 136 13.47 -18.50 -32.91
C GLU A 136 13.79 -17.17 -33.63
N GLU A 137 14.31 -16.17 -32.91
CA GLU A 137 14.75 -14.88 -33.50
C GLU A 137 15.91 -14.99 -34.50
N LYS A 138 16.64 -16.12 -34.55
CA LYS A 138 17.77 -16.32 -35.47
C LYS A 138 17.42 -17.09 -36.74
N GLU A 139 16.23 -17.67 -36.80
CA GLU A 139 15.75 -18.40 -37.98
C GLU A 139 14.93 -17.52 -38.95
N GLU A 140 14.62 -16.28 -38.56
CA GLU A 140 14.09 -15.21 -39.43
C GLU A 140 15.20 -14.37 -40.10
#